data_AF-A0A133V1X7-F1
#
_entry.id   AF-A0A133V1X7-F1
#
_cell.length_a   1.000
_cell.length_b   1.000
_cell.length_c   1.000
_cell.angle_alpha   90.00
_cell.angle_beta   90.00
_cell.angle_gamma   90.00
#
_symmetry.space_group_name_H-M   'P 1'
#
loop_
_entity.id
_entity.type
_entity.pdbx_description
1 polymer ?
#
loop_
_entity_poly.entity_id
_entity_poly.type
_entity_poly.pdbx_seq_one_letter_code
_entity_poly.pdbx_strand_id
1 'polypeptide(L)'
;MRKAWNSITSKVEKVTVLTTVKKALKEEKVIEIDYTSKTSGPTTRKVEPYAVERGYMAGHCHLRGEVRCFKLSRIQRLEITEETFEAEEEERGKAKALIRSFDR
;
A
#
# COMPACT_ATOMS: atom_id res chain seq x y z
N MET A 1 -29.35 -18.97 -0.69
CA MET A 1 -29.46 -18.49 0.71
C MET A 1 -28.10 -17.99 1.16
N ARG A 2 -28.05 -16.74 1.65
CA ARG A 2 -26.83 -15.95 1.87
C ARG A 2 -26.03 -16.50 3.05
N LYS A 3 -24.85 -17.06 2.80
CA LYS A 3 -23.91 -17.44 3.86
C LYS A 3 -23.32 -16.17 4.45
N ALA A 4 -23.52 -15.96 5.75
CA ALA A 4 -22.87 -14.91 6.52
C ALA A 4 -21.35 -15.10 6.40
N TRP A 5 -20.67 -14.15 5.76
CA TRP A 5 -19.22 -14.19 5.57
C TRP A 5 -18.54 -13.49 6.76
N ASN A 6 -17.62 -14.22 7.39
CA ASN A 6 -16.91 -13.90 8.62
C ASN A 6 -16.27 -12.49 8.66
N SER A 7 -16.68 -11.68 9.64
CA SER A 7 -16.05 -10.40 10.01
C SER A 7 -14.61 -10.57 10.52
N ILE A 8 -14.29 -11.72 11.12
CA ILE A 8 -12.98 -12.01 11.74
C ILE A 8 -11.85 -12.08 10.70
N THR A 9 -12.07 -12.77 9.57
CA THR A 9 -11.05 -12.98 8.52
C THR A 9 -10.59 -11.65 7.92
N SER A 10 -11.53 -10.75 7.62
CA SER A 10 -11.23 -9.45 7.01
C SER A 10 -10.37 -8.53 7.89
N LYS A 11 -10.46 -8.67 9.22
CA LYS A 11 -9.66 -7.88 10.15
C LYS A 11 -8.24 -8.43 10.24
N VAL A 12 -8.09 -9.76 10.26
CA VAL A 12 -6.79 -10.43 10.28
C VAL A 12 -6.01 -10.12 8.99
N GLU A 13 -6.64 -10.22 7.81
CA GLU A 13 -6.02 -9.86 6.52
C GLU A 13 -5.54 -8.40 6.48
N LYS A 14 -6.37 -7.46 6.97
CA LYS A 14 -5.98 -6.03 7.05
C LYS A 14 -4.81 -5.77 7.98
N VAL A 15 -4.78 -6.46 9.13
CA VAL A 15 -3.64 -6.39 10.07
C VAL A 15 -2.37 -6.88 9.37
N THR A 16 -2.46 -7.99 8.64
CA THR A 16 -1.33 -8.54 7.87
C THR A 16 -0.80 -7.55 6.83
N VAL A 17 -1.67 -6.91 6.04
CA VAL A 17 -1.25 -5.92 5.03
C VAL A 17 -0.48 -4.76 5.68
N LEU A 18 -1.01 -4.18 6.76
CA LEU A 18 -0.34 -3.06 7.44
C LEU A 18 1.02 -3.46 8.01
N THR A 19 1.11 -4.63 8.65
CA THR A 19 2.38 -5.12 9.20
C THR A 19 3.42 -5.36 8.10
N THR A 20 3.01 -5.92 6.96
CA THR A 20 3.94 -6.18 5.85
C THR A 20 4.41 -4.90 5.18
N VAL A 21 3.53 -3.90 4.98
CA VAL A 21 3.95 -2.57 4.48
C VAL A 21 4.93 -1.90 5.44
N LYS A 22 4.68 -1.98 6.76
CA LYS A 22 5.61 -1.43 7.77
C LYS A 22 6.97 -2.12 7.73
N LYS A 23 7.01 -3.43 7.49
CA LYS A 23 8.25 -4.18 7.30
C LYS A 23 8.99 -3.68 6.05
N ALA A 24 8.31 -3.59 4.91
CA ALA A 24 8.90 -3.09 3.67
C ALA A 24 9.44 -1.66 3.79
N LEU A 25 8.75 -0.78 4.52
CA LEU A 25 9.22 0.58 4.82
C LEU A 25 10.51 0.61 5.64
N LYS A 26 10.64 -0.30 6.61
CA LYS A 26 11.81 -0.40 7.48
C LYS A 26 13.02 -0.98 6.73
N GLU A 27 12.76 -1.93 5.85
CA GLU A 27 13.78 -2.63 5.07
C GLU A 27 14.09 -1.96 3.73
N GLU A 28 13.39 -0.87 3.40
CA GLU A 28 13.46 -0.14 2.13
C GLU A 28 13.35 -1.06 0.91
N LYS A 29 12.39 -2.00 0.99
CA LYS A 29 12.13 -3.00 -0.05
C LYS A 29 10.91 -2.61 -0.88
N VAL A 30 11.02 -2.78 -2.20
CA VAL A 30 9.91 -2.63 -3.13
C VAL A 30 8.88 -3.72 -2.82
N ILE A 31 7.60 -3.35 -2.85
CA ILE A 31 6.49 -4.31 -2.72
C ILE A 31 5.79 -4.49 -4.05
N GLU A 32 5.32 -5.71 -4.29
CA GLU A 32 4.37 -6.00 -5.36
C GLU A 32 2.96 -6.14 -4.77
N ILE A 33 2.00 -5.42 -5.33
CA ILE A 33 0.60 -5.42 -4.89
C ILE A 33 -0.35 -5.72 -6.02
N ASP A 34 -1.37 -6.53 -5.75
CA ASP A 34 -2.57 -6.61 -6.56
C ASP A 34 -3.58 -5.59 -6.04
N TYR A 35 -3.81 -4.55 -6.83
CA TYR A 35 -4.57 -3.37 -6.43
C TYR A 35 -5.79 -3.16 -7.32
N THR A 36 -6.98 -3.15 -6.71
CA THR A 36 -8.22 -2.81 -7.41
C THR A 36 -8.48 -1.31 -7.31
N SER A 37 -8.21 -0.60 -8.40
CA SER A 37 -8.57 0.81 -8.56
C SER A 37 -10.06 0.97 -8.83
N LYS A 38 -10.63 2.11 -8.44
CA LYS A 38 -12.00 2.50 -8.83
C LYS A 38 -12.13 2.78 -10.33
N THR A 39 -11.06 3.27 -10.96
CA THR A 39 -11.08 3.76 -12.35
C THR A 39 -10.47 2.77 -13.32
N SER A 40 -9.36 2.15 -12.96
CA SER A 40 -8.58 1.29 -13.85
C SER A 40 -8.79 -0.21 -13.61
N GLY A 41 -9.67 -0.59 -12.69
CA GLY A 41 -9.87 -1.99 -12.31
C GLY A 41 -8.65 -2.61 -11.58
N PRO A 42 -8.58 -3.95 -11.51
CA PRO A 42 -7.48 -4.68 -10.88
C PRO A 42 -6.19 -4.58 -11.71
N THR A 43 -5.09 -4.30 -11.04
CA THR A 43 -3.75 -4.18 -11.63
C THR A 43 -2.69 -4.67 -10.66
N THR A 44 -1.65 -5.34 -11.13
CA THR A 44 -0.45 -5.65 -10.35
C THR A 44 0.54 -4.49 -10.46
N ARG A 45 1.14 -4.07 -9.35
CA ARG A 45 2.01 -2.89 -9.28
C ARG A 45 3.20 -3.14 -8.38
N LYS A 46 4.39 -2.78 -8.87
CA LYS A 46 5.55 -2.54 -8.02
C LYS A 46 5.50 -1.12 -7.44
N VAL A 47 5.74 -1.02 -6.14
CA VAL A 47 5.68 0.24 -5.40
C VAL A 47 6.85 0.32 -4.43
N GLU A 48 7.54 1.45 -4.42
CA GLU A 48 8.47 1.82 -3.36
C GLU A 48 7.68 2.54 -2.26
N PRO A 49 7.38 1.89 -1.12
CA PRO A 49 6.59 2.52 -0.07
C PRO A 49 7.40 3.61 0.66
N TYR A 50 6.85 4.82 0.79
CA TYR A 50 7.50 5.92 1.50
C TYR A 50 6.85 6.24 2.85
N ALA A 51 5.53 6.02 2.97
CA ALA A 51 4.79 6.18 4.21
C ALA A 51 3.55 5.28 4.29
N VAL A 52 3.14 4.91 5.51
CA VAL A 52 1.87 4.22 5.77
C VAL A 52 1.20 4.77 7.04
N GLU A 53 0.02 5.37 6.88
CA GLU A 53 -0.75 5.97 7.97
C GLU A 53 -2.25 5.90 7.64
N ARG A 54 -3.11 5.83 8.67
CA ARG A 54 -4.58 5.96 8.51
C ARG A 54 -5.23 5.02 7.48
N GLY A 55 -4.67 3.82 7.30
CA GLY A 55 -5.19 2.85 6.34
C GLY A 55 -4.84 3.14 4.88
N TYR A 56 -3.88 4.03 4.65
CA TYR A 56 -3.32 4.36 3.34
C TYR A 56 -1.80 4.17 3.35
N MET A 57 -1.26 3.85 2.19
CA MET A 57 0.16 3.85 1.89
C MET A 57 0.42 4.83 0.75
N ALA A 58 1.47 5.64 0.85
CA ALA A 58 1.95 6.46 -0.26
C ALA A 58 3.35 5.99 -0.65
N GLY A 59 3.61 5.95 -1.96
CA GLY A 59 4.85 5.44 -2.52
C GLY A 59 4.95 5.65 -4.03
N HIS A 60 6.15 5.54 -4.57
CA HIS A 60 6.40 5.66 -6.00
C HIS A 60 5.89 4.42 -6.73
N CYS A 61 4.99 4.63 -7.69
CA CYS A 61 4.36 3.57 -8.46
C CYS A 61 5.07 3.40 -9.80
N HIS A 62 5.82 2.31 -9.98
CA HIS A 62 6.60 2.06 -11.20
C HIS A 62 5.76 2.06 -12.47
N LEU A 63 4.52 1.55 -12.40
CA LEU A 63 3.60 1.54 -13.53
C LEU A 63 3.21 2.95 -14.01
N ARG A 64 3.26 3.96 -13.13
CA ARG A 64 2.86 5.34 -13.45
C ARG A 64 4.00 6.34 -13.41
N GLY A 65 5.16 5.98 -12.88
CA GLY A 65 6.33 6.85 -12.75
C GLY A 65 6.08 8.04 -11.83
N GLU A 66 5.18 7.92 -10.85
CA GLU A 66 4.81 9.00 -9.94
C GLU A 66 4.46 8.46 -8.54
N VAL A 67 4.53 9.33 -7.52
CA VAL A 67 4.09 9.01 -6.16
C VAL A 67 2.56 8.98 -6.10
N ARG A 68 2.00 7.89 -5.58
CA ARG A 68 0.53 7.72 -5.47
C ARG A 68 0.14 7.23 -4.09
N CYS A 69 -1.10 7.53 -3.71
CA CYS A 69 -1.73 7.03 -2.50
C CYS A 69 -2.59 5.79 -2.79
N PHE A 70 -2.42 4.75 -1.98
CA PHE A 70 -3.08 3.46 -2.09
C PHE A 70 -3.83 3.15 -0.80
N LYS A 71 -5.15 2.97 -0.89
CA LYS A 71 -5.96 2.50 0.25
C LYS A 71 -5.66 1.03 0.54
N LEU A 72 -5.18 0.71 1.75
CA LEU A 72 -4.78 -0.65 2.13
C LEU A 72 -5.92 -1.66 1.99
N SER A 73 -7.16 -1.24 2.26
CA SER A 73 -8.34 -2.11 2.13
C SER A 73 -8.67 -2.53 0.69
N ARG A 74 -7.96 -2.01 -0.32
CA ARG A 74 -8.13 -2.38 -1.74
C ARG A 74 -7.00 -3.26 -2.27
N ILE A 75 -6.00 -3.54 -1.44
CA ILE A 75 -4.92 -4.46 -1.75
C ILE A 75 -5.47 -5.88 -1.55
N GLN A 76 -5.42 -6.71 -2.60
CA GLN A 76 -5.88 -8.10 -2.57
C GLN A 76 -4.74 -9.07 -2.25
N ARG A 77 -3.54 -8.76 -2.74
CA ARG A 77 -2.30 -9.50 -2.48
C ARG A 77 -1.17 -8.49 -2.29
N LEU A 78 -0.22 -8.83 -1.43
CA LEU A 78 0.97 -8.04 -1.18
C LEU A 78 2.15 -8.96 -0.88
N GLU A 79 3.26 -8.72 -1.57
CA GLU A 79 4.53 -9.39 -1.29
C GLU A 79 5.67 -8.37 -1.25
N ILE A 80 6.64 -8.63 -0.37
CA ILE A 80 7.90 -7.89 -0.33
C ILE A 80 8.82 -8.56 -1.35
N THR A 81 9.39 -7.78 -2.26
CA THR A 81 10.33 -8.27 -3.27
C THR A 81 11.76 -8.20 -2.74
N GLU A 82 12.73 -8.69 -3.51
CA GLU A 82 14.15 -8.52 -3.17
C GLU A 82 14.74 -7.17 -3.59
N GLU A 83 14.02 -6.40 -4.41
CA GLU A 83 14.45 -5.09 -4.87
C GLU A 83 14.43 -4.08 -3.71
N THR A 84 15.51 -3.31 -3.58
CA THR A 84 15.64 -2.22 -2.61
C THR A 84 15.55 -0.86 -3.31
N PHE A 85 15.21 0.17 -2.56
CA PHE A 85 15.28 1.56 -2.98
C PHE A 85 15.84 2.40 -1.83
N GLU A 86 16.27 3.62 -2.12
CA GLU A 86 16.67 4.58 -1.10
C GLU A 86 15.63 5.71 -1.13
N ALA A 87 14.94 5.94 -0.01
CA ALA A 87 13.98 7.04 0.08
C ALA A 87 14.53 8.19 0.92
N GLU A 88 14.56 9.37 0.32
CA GLU A 88 14.96 10.58 1.01
C GLU A 88 13.90 10.99 2.05
N GLU A 89 14.33 11.66 3.12
CA GLU A 89 13.41 12.14 4.16
C GLU A 89 12.37 13.12 3.59
N GLU A 90 12.73 13.88 2.56
CA GLU A 90 11.80 14.78 1.87
C GLU A 90 10.68 14.01 1.17
N GLU A 91 10.98 12.88 0.50
CA GLU A 91 9.99 12.03 -0.16
C GLU A 91 9.03 11.40 0.86
N ARG A 92 9.58 10.94 2.00
CA ARG A 92 8.79 10.43 3.13
C ARG A 92 7.88 11.51 3.71
N GLY A 93 8.37 12.74 3.84
CA GLY A 93 7.59 13.91 4.26
C GLY A 93 6.43 14.22 3.33
N LYS A 94 6.70 14.30 2.02
CA LYS A 94 5.69 14.51 0.97
C LYS A 94 4.65 13.39 0.94
N ALA A 95 5.07 12.14 1.10
CA ALA A 95 4.19 10.98 1.14
C ALA A 95 3.20 11.04 2.33
N LYS A 96 3.67 11.44 3.53
CA LYS A 96 2.79 11.65 4.70
C LYS A 96 1.79 12.78 4.46
N ALA A 97 2.22 13.89 3.86
CA ALA A 97 1.34 14.99 3.51
C ALA A 97 0.26 14.57 2.50
N LEU A 98 0.65 13.77 1.49
CA LEU A 98 -0.26 13.20 0.50
C LEU A 98 -1.31 12.30 1.15
N ILE A 99 -0.93 11.43 2.10
CA ILE A 99 -1.90 10.59 2.82
C ILE A 99 -2.95 11.46 3.52
N ARG A 100 -2.53 12.54 4.18
CA ARG A 100 -3.44 13.45 4.92
C ARG A 100 -4.43 14.17 4.00
N SER A 101 -4.09 14.46 2.75
CA SER A 101 -5.02 15.07 1.81
C SER A 101 -6.11 14.12 1.30
N PHE A 102 -5.88 12.81 1.40
CA PHE A 102 -6.80 11.73 1.00
C PHE A 102 -7.68 11.20 2.14
N ASP A 103 -7.35 11.51 3.39
CA ASP A 103 -8.09 11.10 4.59
C ASP A 103 -9.24 12.07 4.95
N ARG A 104 -9.93 12.59 3.95
CA ARG A 104 -11.12 13.44 4.10
C ARG A 104 -12.41 12.66 3.88
#